data_AF-A0A1D3L1E3-F1
#
_entry.id   AF-A0A1D3L1E3-F1
#
_cell.length_a   1.000
_cell.length_b   1.000
_cell.length_c   1.000
_cell.angle_alpha   90.00
_cell.angle_beta   90.00
_cell.angle_gamma   90.00
#
_symmetry.space_group_name_H-M   'P 1'
#
loop_
_entity.id
_entity.type
_entity.pdbx_description
1 polymer ?
#
loop_
_entity_poly.entity_id
_entity_poly.type
_entity_poly.pdbx_seq_one_letter_code
_entity_poly.pdbx_strand_id
1 'polypeptide(L)'
;MKKVFNILMIFMVVSFVFMPTSSAWTWKTHSDIADSIYYKMPHNVQKKLSLSAMRDGSNDPDEKFHDFRSHSYPYSYTRATNWLNKGKYYYRTGKYKQASYCFGVASHYISDTFSAPHCVSGESSSAHTKYENQAKSLKPVITYRSGSLNTLMKNGYSQGKTSWKNWSKKKNRAYVQYNLNNGASVSYTAIRSCVY
;
A
#
# COMPACT_ATOMS: atom_id res chain seq x y z
N MET A 1 45.97 -15.59 -5.32
CA MET A 1 45.07 -14.86 -6.26
C MET A 1 43.66 -15.45 -6.32
N LYS A 2 43.45 -16.74 -6.68
CA LYS A 2 42.11 -17.36 -6.71
C LYS A 2 41.29 -17.23 -5.41
N LYS A 3 41.92 -17.39 -4.24
CA LYS A 3 41.25 -17.24 -2.93
C LYS A 3 40.75 -15.80 -2.67
N VAL A 4 41.52 -14.79 -3.06
CA VAL A 4 41.15 -13.37 -2.90
C VAL A 4 40.01 -13.00 -3.86
N PHE A 5 40.06 -13.50 -5.10
CA PHE A 5 38.98 -13.34 -6.08
C PHE A 5 37.67 -14.00 -5.60
N ASN A 6 37.73 -15.20 -5.03
CA ASN A 6 36.56 -15.88 -4.47
C ASN A 6 35.96 -15.14 -3.26
N ILE A 7 36.79 -14.56 -2.39
CA ILE A 7 36.32 -13.74 -1.25
C ILE A 7 35.65 -12.46 -1.74
N LEU A 8 36.24 -11.77 -2.72
CA LEU A 8 35.64 -10.59 -3.36
C LEU A 8 34.29 -10.92 -4.03
N MET A 9 34.19 -12.07 -4.69
CA MET A 9 32.95 -12.50 -5.33
C MET A 9 31.86 -12.82 -4.30
N ILE A 10 32.20 -13.47 -3.19
CA ILE A 10 31.28 -13.71 -2.07
C ILE A 10 30.83 -12.38 -1.46
N PHE A 11 31.75 -11.43 -1.23
CA PHE A 11 31.40 -10.11 -0.70
C PHE A 11 30.45 -9.35 -1.65
N MET A 12 30.68 -9.45 -2.96
CA MET A 12 29.84 -8.82 -3.99
C MET A 12 28.45 -9.46 -4.03
N VAL A 13 28.36 -10.80 -3.99
CA VAL A 13 27.08 -11.53 -3.95
C VAL A 13 26.31 -11.21 -2.67
N VAL A 14 26.97 -11.19 -1.51
CA VAL A 14 26.36 -10.81 -0.22
C VAL A 14 25.85 -9.36 -0.23
N SER A 15 26.56 -8.45 -0.92
CA SER A 15 26.13 -7.05 -1.06
C SER A 15 24.83 -6.90 -1.87
N PHE A 16 24.55 -7.82 -2.80
CA PHE A 16 23.29 -7.83 -3.56
C PHE A 16 22.10 -8.36 -2.74
N VAL A 17 22.34 -9.20 -1.73
CA VAL A 17 21.25 -9.72 -0.85
C VAL A 17 20.75 -8.67 0.13
N PHE A 18 21.58 -7.67 0.45
CA PHE A 18 21.23 -6.55 1.34
C PHE A 18 20.83 -5.27 0.62
N MET A 19 20.55 -5.31 -0.70
CA MET A 19 19.93 -4.16 -1.34
C MET A 19 18.58 -3.91 -0.64
N PRO A 20 18.30 -2.68 -0.15
CA PRO A 20 17.00 -2.39 0.42
C PRO A 20 15.97 -2.68 -0.67
N THR A 21 15.15 -3.70 -0.44
CA THR A 21 13.91 -3.84 -1.19
C THR A 21 13.18 -2.53 -0.98
N SER A 22 12.83 -1.88 -2.08
CA SER A 22 11.92 -0.75 -2.01
C SER A 22 10.62 -1.30 -1.43
N SER A 23 10.42 -1.16 -0.12
CA SER A 23 9.11 -1.34 0.48
C SER A 23 8.13 -0.46 -0.29
N ALA A 24 6.86 -0.84 -0.28
CA ALA A 24 5.86 0.14 -0.61
C ALA A 24 5.68 1.12 0.55
N TRP A 25 4.50 1.72 0.72
CA TRP A 25 4.30 2.54 1.91
C TRP A 25 4.83 1.81 3.14
N THR A 26 5.55 2.51 4.02
CA THR A 26 6.16 1.78 5.14
C THR A 26 5.10 1.15 6.04
N TRP A 27 5.44 0.11 6.81
CA TRP A 27 4.54 -0.51 7.80
C TRP A 27 3.66 0.51 8.55
N LYS A 28 4.30 1.56 9.08
CA LYS A 28 3.60 2.62 9.82
C LYS A 28 2.51 3.26 8.96
N THR A 29 2.83 3.60 7.73
CA THR A 29 1.91 4.26 6.79
C THR A 29 0.74 3.33 6.44
N HIS A 30 0.98 2.05 6.16
CA HIS A 30 -0.10 1.08 5.93
C HIS A 30 -1.02 0.94 7.15
N SER A 31 -0.44 0.85 8.34
CA SER A 31 -1.19 0.79 9.60
C SER A 31 -2.01 2.07 9.83
N ASP A 32 -1.46 3.26 9.57
CA ASP A 32 -2.19 4.54 9.69
C ASP A 32 -3.37 4.63 8.70
N ILE A 33 -3.22 4.07 7.49
CA ILE A 33 -4.30 3.95 6.50
C ILE A 33 -5.38 2.99 7.04
N ALA A 34 -5.00 1.81 7.53
CA ALA A 34 -5.92 0.83 8.09
C ALA A 34 -6.72 1.43 9.27
N ASP A 35 -6.05 2.15 10.17
CA ASP A 35 -6.67 2.89 11.27
C ASP A 35 -7.71 3.89 10.75
N SER A 36 -7.31 4.72 9.81
CA SER A 36 -8.18 5.77 9.29
C SER A 36 -9.41 5.19 8.60
N ILE A 37 -9.26 4.07 7.89
CA ILE A 37 -10.39 3.34 7.29
C ILE A 37 -11.32 2.83 8.40
N TYR A 38 -10.77 2.14 9.41
CA TYR A 38 -11.54 1.59 10.53
C TYR A 38 -12.35 2.66 11.26
N TYR A 39 -11.71 3.76 11.64
CA TYR A 39 -12.37 4.86 12.36
C TYR A 39 -13.33 5.68 11.50
N LYS A 40 -13.23 5.61 10.16
CA LYS A 40 -14.18 6.25 9.25
C LYS A 40 -15.41 5.39 8.95
N MET A 41 -15.37 4.09 9.25
CA MET A 41 -16.54 3.22 9.09
C MET A 41 -17.63 3.60 10.10
N PRO A 42 -18.92 3.51 9.71
CA PRO A 42 -19.99 3.71 10.67
C PRO A 42 -19.94 2.71 11.83
N HIS A 43 -20.40 3.16 13.00
CA HIS A 43 -20.17 2.48 14.27
C HIS A 43 -20.65 1.02 14.30
N ASN A 44 -21.75 0.70 13.61
CA ASN A 44 -22.26 -0.68 13.50
C ASN A 44 -21.34 -1.61 12.71
N VAL A 45 -20.62 -1.10 11.71
CA VAL A 45 -19.59 -1.82 10.96
C VAL A 45 -18.32 -1.90 11.80
N GLN A 46 -17.91 -0.79 12.40
CA GLN A 46 -16.71 -0.71 13.22
C GLN A 46 -16.70 -1.73 14.37
N LYS A 47 -17.84 -1.92 15.05
CA LYS A 47 -18.01 -2.93 16.12
C LYS A 47 -17.83 -4.37 15.67
N LYS A 48 -18.05 -4.65 14.38
CA LYS A 48 -17.85 -5.97 13.80
C LYS A 48 -16.38 -6.19 13.43
N LEU A 49 -15.73 -5.15 12.91
CA LEU A 49 -14.36 -5.23 12.44
C LEU A 49 -13.34 -5.24 13.59
N SER A 50 -12.17 -5.83 13.33
CA SER A 50 -11.03 -5.89 14.23
C SER A 50 -9.92 -4.99 13.70
N LEU A 51 -9.63 -3.90 14.41
CA LEU A 51 -8.57 -2.97 14.05
C LEU A 51 -7.19 -3.65 13.96
N SER A 52 -6.87 -4.51 14.93
CA SER A 52 -5.61 -5.25 14.93
C SER A 52 -5.48 -6.14 13.69
N ALA A 53 -6.53 -6.87 13.32
CA ALA A 53 -6.51 -7.70 12.11
C ALA A 53 -6.36 -6.86 10.83
N MET A 54 -6.97 -5.66 10.76
CA MET A 54 -6.77 -4.75 9.62
C MET A 54 -5.32 -4.27 9.54
N ARG A 55 -4.70 -3.92 10.69
CA ARG A 55 -3.28 -3.54 10.74
C ARG A 55 -2.39 -4.69 10.28
N ASP A 56 -2.56 -5.88 10.85
CA ASP A 56 -1.77 -7.07 10.47
C ASP A 56 -1.88 -7.33 8.97
N GLY A 57 -3.11 -7.37 8.44
CA GLY A 57 -3.34 -7.56 7.02
C GLY A 57 -2.73 -6.46 6.15
N SER A 58 -2.69 -5.21 6.61
CA SER A 58 -2.12 -4.10 5.84
C SER A 58 -0.60 -4.14 5.69
N ASN A 59 0.11 -4.91 6.53
CA ASN A 59 1.58 -5.00 6.48
C ASN A 59 2.05 -6.33 5.87
N ASP A 60 1.26 -7.40 6.01
CA ASP A 60 1.65 -8.75 5.61
C ASP A 60 2.06 -8.95 4.12
N PRO A 61 1.58 -8.17 3.13
CA PRO A 61 2.08 -8.30 1.76
C PRO A 61 3.58 -8.07 1.60
N ASP A 62 4.13 -7.07 2.32
CA ASP A 62 5.57 -6.82 2.35
C ASP A 62 6.30 -7.80 3.28
N GLU A 63 5.72 -8.08 4.45
CA GLU A 63 6.43 -8.69 5.59
C GLU A 63 6.32 -10.21 5.67
N LYS A 64 5.24 -10.79 5.12
CA LYS A 64 4.98 -12.23 5.16
C LYS A 64 4.85 -12.84 3.78
N PHE A 65 4.16 -12.16 2.86
CA PHE A 65 3.98 -12.66 1.51
C PHE A 65 5.21 -12.37 0.65
N HIS A 66 6.00 -11.34 1.01
CA HIS A 66 7.14 -10.85 0.27
C HIS A 66 6.79 -10.55 -1.21
N ASP A 67 5.62 -9.95 -1.45
CA ASP A 67 5.06 -9.71 -2.78
C ASP A 67 5.54 -8.39 -3.39
N PHE A 68 6.83 -8.27 -3.67
CA PHE A 68 7.40 -7.03 -4.22
C PHE A 68 7.05 -6.77 -5.70
N ARG A 69 6.19 -7.59 -6.32
CA ARG A 69 5.86 -7.50 -7.75
C ARG A 69 4.48 -6.91 -8.03
N SER A 70 3.57 -6.98 -7.06
CA SER A 70 2.16 -6.65 -7.28
C SER A 70 1.75 -5.32 -6.66
N HIS A 71 2.69 -4.43 -6.32
CA HIS A 71 2.43 -3.18 -5.60
C HIS A 71 2.06 -2.01 -6.54
N SER A 72 2.11 -2.26 -7.84
CA SER A 72 1.72 -1.32 -8.89
C SER A 72 0.52 -1.80 -9.69
N TYR A 73 -0.29 -0.84 -10.18
CA TYR A 73 -1.33 -1.13 -11.18
C TYR A 73 -0.67 -1.62 -12.47
N PRO A 74 -1.21 -2.64 -13.17
CA PRO A 74 -2.53 -3.27 -12.95
C PRO A 74 -2.55 -4.46 -11.98
N TYR A 75 -1.40 -5.00 -11.56
CA TYR A 75 -1.36 -6.21 -10.74
C TYR A 75 -1.93 -6.01 -9.33
N SER A 76 -1.68 -4.84 -8.75
CA SER A 76 -2.25 -4.43 -7.47
C SER A 76 -3.78 -4.45 -7.47
N TYR A 77 -4.42 -4.09 -8.59
CA TYR A 77 -5.88 -4.13 -8.75
C TYR A 77 -6.40 -5.58 -8.68
N THR A 78 -5.74 -6.52 -9.36
CA THR A 78 -6.10 -7.93 -9.31
C THR A 78 -5.96 -8.49 -7.89
N ARG A 79 -4.85 -8.17 -7.20
CA ARG A 79 -4.63 -8.57 -5.80
C ARG A 79 -5.70 -7.98 -4.88
N ALA A 80 -5.91 -6.67 -4.95
CA ALA A 80 -6.92 -5.97 -4.15
C ALA A 80 -8.31 -6.57 -4.33
N THR A 81 -8.73 -6.81 -5.57
CA THR A 81 -10.05 -7.38 -5.89
C THR A 81 -10.23 -8.77 -5.27
N ASN A 82 -9.21 -9.63 -5.36
CA ASN A 82 -9.26 -10.96 -4.76
C ASN A 82 -9.42 -10.90 -3.23
N TRP A 83 -8.71 -9.99 -2.57
CA TRP A 83 -8.80 -9.81 -1.12
C TRP A 83 -10.11 -9.16 -0.69
N LEU A 84 -10.62 -8.19 -1.44
CA LEU A 84 -11.95 -7.60 -1.21
C LEU A 84 -13.06 -8.65 -1.32
N ASN A 85 -12.99 -9.54 -2.32
CA ASN A 85 -13.98 -10.62 -2.48
C ASN A 85 -13.96 -11.60 -1.31
N LYS A 86 -12.76 -12.00 -0.85
CA LYS A 86 -12.61 -12.82 0.37
C LYS A 86 -13.15 -12.09 1.60
N GLY A 87 -12.81 -10.81 1.76
CA GLY A 87 -13.28 -9.98 2.86
C GLY A 87 -14.80 -9.84 2.89
N LYS A 88 -15.42 -9.60 1.73
CA LYS A 88 -16.88 -9.55 1.56
C LYS A 88 -17.54 -10.87 1.95
N TYR A 89 -17.00 -11.99 1.50
CA TYR A 89 -17.49 -13.32 1.88
C TYR A 89 -17.42 -13.55 3.39
N TYR A 90 -16.27 -13.27 4.02
CA TYR A 90 -16.10 -13.44 5.46
C TYR A 90 -17.00 -12.49 6.27
N TYR A 91 -17.18 -11.26 5.80
CA TYR A 91 -18.06 -10.30 6.47
C TYR A 91 -19.52 -10.77 6.45
N ARG A 92 -20.01 -11.24 5.30
CA ARG A 92 -21.38 -11.76 5.13
C ARG A 92 -21.65 -13.03 5.94
N THR A 93 -20.61 -13.82 6.21
CA THR A 93 -20.71 -15.07 6.99
C THR A 93 -20.39 -14.89 8.47
N GLY A 94 -20.27 -13.64 8.96
CA GLY A 94 -20.02 -13.33 10.37
C GLY A 94 -18.58 -13.56 10.84
N LYS A 95 -17.68 -13.96 9.94
CA LYS A 95 -16.24 -14.19 10.20
C LYS A 95 -15.47 -12.87 10.18
N TYR A 96 -15.83 -11.95 11.07
CA TYR A 96 -15.41 -10.55 10.95
C TYR A 96 -13.90 -10.32 11.16
N LYS A 97 -13.23 -11.14 11.96
CA LYS A 97 -11.76 -11.04 12.13
C LYS A 97 -11.05 -11.37 10.81
N GLN A 98 -11.47 -12.43 10.12
CA GLN A 98 -10.96 -12.80 8.80
C GLN A 98 -11.31 -11.75 7.73
N ALA A 99 -12.52 -11.18 7.80
CA ALA A 99 -12.92 -10.08 6.92
C ALA A 99 -12.00 -8.87 7.10
N SER A 100 -11.74 -8.50 8.36
CA SER A 100 -10.87 -7.39 8.74
C SER A 100 -9.45 -7.57 8.21
N TYR A 101 -8.88 -8.77 8.38
CA TYR A 101 -7.58 -9.11 7.80
C TYR A 101 -7.56 -8.93 6.29
N CYS A 102 -8.56 -9.49 5.59
CA CYS A 102 -8.66 -9.35 4.13
C CYS A 102 -8.79 -7.90 3.69
N PHE A 103 -9.54 -7.07 4.42
CA PHE A 103 -9.67 -5.64 4.15
C PHE A 103 -8.36 -4.88 4.41
N GLY A 104 -7.60 -5.26 5.44
CA GLY A 104 -6.23 -4.79 5.66
C GLY A 104 -5.35 -5.05 4.44
N VAL A 105 -5.30 -6.31 3.99
CA VAL A 105 -4.49 -6.70 2.82
C VAL A 105 -4.96 -5.99 1.54
N ALA A 106 -6.27 -5.87 1.32
CA ALA A 106 -6.78 -5.13 0.18
C ALA A 106 -6.34 -3.65 0.23
N SER A 107 -6.36 -3.03 1.41
CA SER A 107 -5.98 -1.63 1.57
C SER A 107 -4.52 -1.37 1.22
N HIS A 108 -3.62 -2.34 1.48
CA HIS A 108 -2.21 -2.31 1.10
C HIS A 108 -2.06 -2.12 -0.41
N TYR A 109 -2.48 -3.13 -1.18
CA TYR A 109 -2.37 -3.13 -2.65
C TYR A 109 -3.07 -1.93 -3.31
N ILE A 110 -4.24 -1.53 -2.78
CA ILE A 110 -4.92 -0.32 -3.28
C ILE A 110 -4.04 0.90 -3.02
N SER A 111 -3.57 1.09 -1.79
CA SER A 111 -2.84 2.31 -1.40
C SER A 111 -1.49 2.47 -2.09
N ASP A 112 -0.79 1.37 -2.40
CA ASP A 112 0.51 1.43 -3.08
C ASP A 112 0.41 1.86 -4.53
N THR A 113 -0.72 1.56 -5.17
CA THR A 113 -1.03 2.11 -6.50
C THR A 113 -1.01 3.64 -6.51
N PHE A 114 -1.25 4.28 -5.36
CA PHE A 114 -1.21 5.72 -5.22
C PHE A 114 0.14 6.22 -4.69
N SER A 115 1.05 5.35 -4.25
CA SER A 115 2.42 5.73 -3.92
C SER A 115 3.16 6.09 -5.22
N ALA A 116 3.56 7.35 -5.35
CA ALA A 116 4.13 7.88 -6.59
C ALA A 116 5.35 7.10 -7.13
N PRO A 117 6.31 6.61 -6.32
CA PRO A 117 7.42 5.81 -6.86
C PRO A 117 6.94 4.50 -7.54
N HIS A 118 5.87 3.88 -7.06
CA HIS A 118 5.28 2.66 -7.65
C HIS A 118 4.59 2.91 -8.99
N CYS A 119 4.53 4.17 -9.42
CA CYS A 119 3.90 4.56 -10.67
C CYS A 119 4.90 4.71 -11.83
N VAL A 120 6.19 4.65 -11.55
CA VAL A 120 7.27 4.88 -12.52
C VAL A 120 8.22 3.68 -12.59
N SER A 121 9.24 3.79 -13.42
CA SER A 121 10.30 2.79 -13.51
C SER A 121 11.65 3.51 -13.57
N GLY A 122 12.69 2.89 -13.01
CA GLY A 122 14.05 3.44 -13.01
C GLY A 122 14.28 4.54 -11.98
N GLU A 123 13.39 4.70 -11.01
CA GLU A 123 13.63 5.50 -9.83
C GLU A 123 14.81 4.95 -8.99
N SER A 124 15.54 5.84 -8.33
CA SER A 124 16.58 5.39 -7.40
C SER A 124 15.96 4.96 -6.07
N SER A 125 16.48 3.87 -5.50
CA SER A 125 16.03 3.35 -4.19
C SER A 125 16.10 4.43 -3.10
N SER A 126 17.12 5.31 -3.13
CA SER A 126 17.21 6.43 -2.18
C SER A 126 16.06 7.44 -2.33
N ALA A 127 15.67 7.77 -3.56
CA ALA A 127 14.55 8.68 -3.80
C ALA A 127 13.22 8.03 -3.38
N HIS A 128 13.05 6.74 -3.71
CA HIS A 128 11.91 5.92 -3.29
C HIS A 128 11.74 5.96 -1.77
N THR A 129 12.77 5.55 -1.02
CA THR A 129 12.75 5.52 0.44
C THR A 129 12.50 6.91 1.05
N LYS A 130 13.08 7.98 0.47
CA LYS A 130 12.83 9.36 0.93
C LYS A 130 11.36 9.76 0.75
N TYR A 131 10.73 9.37 -0.36
CA TYR A 131 9.32 9.64 -0.61
C TYR A 131 8.43 8.98 0.46
N GLU A 132 8.65 7.69 0.70
CA GLU A 132 7.81 6.92 1.65
C GLU A 132 8.08 7.31 3.10
N ASN A 133 9.32 7.67 3.45
CA ASN A 133 9.65 8.19 4.78
C ASN A 133 8.94 9.52 5.07
N GLN A 134 8.69 10.38 4.07
CA GLN A 134 7.89 11.58 4.30
C GLN A 134 6.48 11.24 4.79
N ALA A 135 5.88 10.16 4.29
CA ALA A 135 4.53 9.74 4.69
C ALA A 135 4.42 9.30 6.15
N LYS A 136 5.50 8.79 6.78
CA LYS A 136 5.51 8.40 8.20
C LYS A 136 5.10 9.52 9.15
N SER A 137 5.31 10.78 8.74
CA SER A 137 4.98 11.99 9.51
C SER A 137 3.61 12.59 9.17
N LEU A 138 2.89 11.99 8.21
CA LEU A 138 1.61 12.47 7.71
C LEU A 138 0.48 11.60 8.26
N LYS A 139 -0.75 12.12 8.18
CA LYS A 139 -1.97 11.35 8.50
C LYS A 139 -2.88 11.32 7.27
N PRO A 140 -3.40 10.16 6.86
CA PRO A 140 -4.33 10.09 5.74
C PRO A 140 -5.65 10.78 6.09
N VAL A 141 -6.16 11.57 5.16
CA VAL A 141 -7.48 12.20 5.23
C VAL A 141 -8.38 11.53 4.20
N ILE A 142 -9.41 10.85 4.70
CA ILE A 142 -10.32 10.04 3.88
C ILE A 142 -11.53 10.84 3.42
N THR A 143 -11.78 10.79 2.12
CA THR A 143 -13.00 11.25 1.47
C THR A 143 -13.60 10.10 0.66
N TYR A 144 -14.93 10.05 0.54
CA TYR A 144 -15.56 9.05 -0.33
C TYR A 144 -15.25 9.35 -1.80
N ARG A 145 -14.99 8.31 -2.60
CA ARG A 145 -14.70 8.42 -4.03
C ARG A 145 -15.69 7.60 -4.84
N SER A 146 -16.53 8.25 -5.63
CA SER A 146 -17.42 7.57 -6.56
C SER A 146 -16.66 6.97 -7.74
N GLY A 147 -17.10 5.81 -8.24
CA GLY A 147 -16.56 5.17 -9.44
C GLY A 147 -16.11 3.72 -9.20
N SER A 148 -15.77 3.03 -10.28
CA SER A 148 -15.25 1.65 -10.17
C SER A 148 -13.84 1.64 -9.60
N LEU A 149 -13.50 0.60 -8.83
CA LEU A 149 -12.15 0.43 -8.28
C LEU A 149 -11.09 0.44 -9.38
N ASN A 150 -11.35 -0.23 -10.51
CA ASN A 150 -10.42 -0.28 -11.64
C ASN A 150 -10.14 1.13 -12.19
N THR A 151 -11.18 1.92 -12.44
CA THR A 151 -11.05 3.30 -12.93
C THR A 151 -10.28 4.18 -11.94
N LEU A 152 -10.62 4.09 -10.65
CA LEU A 152 -9.97 4.87 -9.60
C LEU A 152 -8.48 4.53 -9.47
N MET A 153 -8.13 3.24 -9.48
CA MET A 153 -6.73 2.79 -9.40
C MET A 153 -5.94 3.13 -10.66
N LYS A 154 -6.53 2.96 -11.86
CA LYS A 154 -5.89 3.35 -13.13
C LYS A 154 -5.58 4.85 -13.15
N ASN A 155 -6.54 5.68 -12.72
CA ASN A 155 -6.35 7.13 -12.64
C ASN A 155 -5.32 7.49 -11.56
N GLY A 156 -5.35 6.81 -10.41
CA GLY A 156 -4.36 6.94 -9.33
C GLY A 156 -2.94 6.70 -9.81
N TYR A 157 -2.72 5.60 -10.53
CA TYR A 157 -1.43 5.25 -11.12
C TYR A 157 -0.94 6.31 -12.12
N SER A 158 -1.81 6.78 -13.01
CA SER A 158 -1.48 7.86 -13.96
C SER A 158 -1.11 9.16 -13.24
N GLN A 159 -1.88 9.54 -12.22
CA GLN A 159 -1.61 10.72 -11.41
C GLN A 159 -0.34 10.57 -10.57
N GLY A 160 -0.01 9.36 -10.13
CA GLY A 160 1.22 9.05 -9.42
C GLY A 160 2.46 9.33 -10.25
N LYS A 161 2.43 9.09 -11.58
CA LYS A 161 3.51 9.47 -12.51
C LYS A 161 3.77 10.98 -12.49
N THR A 162 2.71 11.77 -12.60
CA THR A 162 2.80 13.24 -12.52
C THR A 162 3.31 13.71 -11.15
N SER A 163 2.82 13.07 -10.08
CA SER A 163 3.21 13.38 -8.71
C SER A 163 4.68 13.06 -8.48
N TRP A 164 5.18 11.94 -9.00
CA TRP A 164 6.59 11.55 -8.94
C TRP A 164 7.48 12.56 -9.64
N LYS A 165 7.12 12.98 -10.87
CA LYS A 165 7.87 14.00 -11.62
C LYS A 165 8.00 15.31 -10.84
N ASN A 166 6.91 15.76 -10.23
CA ASN A 166 6.88 17.02 -9.48
C ASN A 166 7.58 16.90 -8.12
N TRP A 167 7.34 15.83 -7.39
CA TRP A 167 8.00 15.55 -6.13
C TRP A 167 9.51 15.38 -6.32
N SER A 168 9.95 14.69 -7.38
CA SER A 168 11.36 14.45 -7.62
C SER A 168 12.18 15.74 -7.74
N LYS A 169 11.56 16.81 -8.26
CA LYS A 169 12.15 18.15 -8.37
C LYS A 169 12.06 18.97 -7.09
N LYS A 170 10.90 18.95 -6.42
CA LYS A 170 10.57 19.90 -5.33
C LYS A 170 10.70 19.31 -3.93
N LYS A 171 10.75 17.98 -3.82
CA LYS A 171 10.67 17.18 -2.57
C LYS A 171 9.52 17.61 -1.64
N ASN A 172 8.46 18.19 -2.21
CA ASN A 172 7.37 18.80 -1.46
C ASN A 172 6.42 17.73 -0.92
N ARG A 173 6.23 17.74 0.41
CA ARG A 173 5.36 16.82 1.14
C ARG A 173 3.89 16.88 0.72
N ALA A 174 3.44 17.97 0.10
CA ALA A 174 2.07 18.10 -0.39
C ALA A 174 1.71 17.04 -1.43
N TYR A 175 2.68 16.63 -2.27
CA TYR A 175 2.47 15.53 -3.22
C TYR A 175 2.28 14.21 -2.48
N VAL A 176 3.13 13.93 -1.48
CA VAL A 176 3.02 12.73 -0.64
C VAL A 176 1.69 12.68 0.09
N GLN A 177 1.25 13.79 0.69
CA GLN A 177 -0.04 13.90 1.36
C GLN A 177 -1.21 13.67 0.40
N TYR A 178 -1.16 14.26 -0.79
CA TYR A 178 -2.19 14.08 -1.81
C TYR A 178 -2.31 12.61 -2.23
N ASN A 179 -1.18 11.95 -2.48
CA ASN A 179 -1.12 10.54 -2.83
C ASN A 179 -1.63 9.64 -1.69
N LEU A 180 -1.18 9.88 -0.46
CA LEU A 180 -1.64 9.19 0.76
C LEU A 180 -3.15 9.32 0.95
N ASN A 181 -3.70 10.54 0.83
CA ASN A 181 -5.14 10.79 0.95
C ASN A 181 -5.95 10.02 -0.10
N ASN A 182 -5.48 10.00 -1.35
CA ASN A 182 -6.18 9.28 -2.41
C ASN A 182 -6.13 7.76 -2.21
N GLY A 183 -4.97 7.21 -1.86
CA GLY A 183 -4.85 5.79 -1.52
C GLY A 183 -5.81 5.38 -0.41
N ALA A 184 -5.81 6.10 0.71
CA ALA A 184 -6.72 5.84 1.82
C ALA A 184 -8.20 6.03 1.45
N SER A 185 -8.52 7.06 0.66
CA SER A 185 -9.88 7.36 0.21
C SER A 185 -10.47 6.27 -0.69
N VAL A 186 -9.66 5.77 -1.64
CA VAL A 186 -10.08 4.68 -2.55
C VAL A 186 -10.17 3.36 -1.79
N SER A 187 -9.20 3.05 -0.92
CA SER A 187 -9.26 1.88 -0.03
C SER A 187 -10.52 1.88 0.83
N TYR A 188 -10.83 3.01 1.49
CA TYR A 188 -12.06 3.17 2.27
C TYR A 188 -13.29 2.90 1.43
N THR A 189 -13.40 3.53 0.26
CA THR A 189 -14.57 3.39 -0.62
C THR A 189 -14.76 1.93 -1.04
N ALA A 190 -13.67 1.25 -1.44
CA ALA A 190 -13.71 -0.14 -1.87
C ALA A 190 -14.15 -1.07 -0.74
N ILE A 191 -13.56 -0.94 0.45
CA ILE A 191 -13.92 -1.76 1.62
C ILE A 191 -15.36 -1.46 2.06
N ARG A 192 -15.76 -0.19 2.04
CA ARG A 192 -17.12 0.22 2.38
C ARG A 192 -18.13 -0.46 1.45
N SER A 193 -17.84 -0.63 0.16
CA SER A 193 -18.73 -1.35 -0.76
C SER A 193 -18.86 -2.87 -0.48
N CYS A 194 -18.01 -3.43 0.36
CA CYS A 194 -18.05 -4.84 0.73
C CYS A 194 -18.90 -5.13 1.98
N VAL A 195 -19.20 -4.09 2.76
CA VAL A 195 -19.86 -4.21 4.09
C VAL A 195 -21.24 -3.55 4.14
N TYR A 196 -21.63 -2.91 3.05
CA TYR A 196 -22.97 -2.39 2.75
C TYR A 196 -23.53 -3.12 1.53
#